data_AF-A0A0E2LXQ1-F1
#
_entry.id   AF-A0A0E2LXQ1-F1
#
_cell.length_a   1.000
_cell.length_b   1.000
_cell.length_c   1.000
_cell.angle_alpha   90.00
_cell.angle_beta   90.00
_cell.angle_gamma   90.00
#
_symmetry.space_group_name_H-M   'P 1'
#
loop_
_entity.id
_entity.type
_entity.pdbx_description
1 polymer ?
#
loop_
_entity_poly.entity_id
_entity_poly.type
_entity_poly.pdbx_seq_one_letter_code
_entity_poly.pdbx_strand_id
1 'polypeptide(L)'
;MNEKGTALFKKRYQHVLRFQTFWIGFYVIFMPYLLPKRSPVLEMIWVFVIPFSLITYLIYEYFRLKAAKVGSLVFLIVLLGMLVLVCLQILRVISL
;
A
#
# COMPACT_ATOMS: atom_id res chain seq x y z
N MET A 1 -17.92 -13.26 17.62
CA MET A 1 -16.65 -13.05 16.89
C MET A 1 -16.74 -13.76 15.55
N ASN A 2 -16.38 -13.15 14.42
CA ASN A 2 -16.60 -13.75 13.08
C ASN A 2 -15.34 -14.46 12.56
N GLU A 3 -15.20 -15.75 12.88
CA GLU A 3 -14.06 -16.58 12.47
C GLU A 3 -13.91 -16.69 10.95
N LYS A 4 -15.04 -16.80 10.23
CA LYS A 4 -15.06 -16.82 8.76
C LYS A 4 -14.57 -15.50 8.17
N GLY A 5 -14.99 -14.37 8.74
CA GLY A 5 -14.52 -13.04 8.35
C GLY A 5 -13.01 -12.86 8.57
N THR A 6 -12.48 -13.38 9.68
CA THR A 6 -11.05 -13.29 10.00
C THR A 6 -10.19 -14.12 9.04
N ALA A 7 -10.63 -15.33 8.67
CA ALA A 7 -9.93 -16.16 7.71
C ALA A 7 -9.92 -15.55 6.30
N LEU A 8 -11.05 -15.00 5.86
CA LEU A 8 -11.17 -14.32 4.57
C LEU A 8 -10.27 -13.07 4.51
N PHE A 9 -10.28 -12.27 5.57
CA PHE A 9 -9.40 -11.10 5.69
C PHE A 9 -7.93 -11.51 5.60
N LYS A 10 -7.50 -12.54 6.35
CA LYS A 10 -6.12 -13.02 6.32
C LYS A 10 -5.66 -13.41 4.91
N LYS A 11 -6.51 -14.10 4.14
CA LYS A 11 -6.20 -14.50 2.76
C LYS A 11 -6.00 -13.28 1.85
N ARG A 12 -6.92 -12.31 1.91
CA ARG A 12 -6.86 -11.09 1.10
C ARG A 12 -5.70 -10.17 1.51
N TYR A 13 -5.48 -10.02 2.81
CA TYR A 13 -4.33 -9.33 3.39
C TYR A 13 -3.00 -9.87 2.87
N GLN A 14 -2.81 -11.20 2.91
CA GLN A 14 -1.58 -11.82 2.40
C GLN A 14 -1.41 -11.63 0.89
N HIS A 15 -2.50 -11.71 0.13
CA HIS A 15 -2.46 -11.54 -1.33
C HIS A 15 -2.08 -10.10 -1.72
N VAL A 16 -2.72 -9.12 -1.09
CA VAL A 16 -2.44 -7.69 -1.34
C VAL A 16 -1.02 -7.33 -0.93
N LEU A 17 -0.53 -7.81 0.22
CA LEU A 17 0.86 -7.56 0.61
C LEU A 17 1.87 -8.17 -0.37
N ARG A 18 1.64 -9.41 -0.82
CA ARG A 18 2.52 -10.04 -1.83
C ARG A 18 2.52 -9.24 -3.13
N PHE A 19 1.34 -8.83 -3.60
CA PHE A 19 1.23 -7.99 -4.78
C PHE A 19 1.96 -6.67 -4.59
N GLN A 20 1.83 -6.02 -3.43
CA GLN A 20 2.47 -4.75 -3.14
C GLN A 20 4.00 -4.86 -3.08
N THR A 21 4.53 -5.91 -2.44
CA THR A 21 5.97 -6.21 -2.48
C THR A 21 6.46 -6.44 -3.90
N PHE A 22 5.72 -7.23 -4.69
CA PHE A 22 6.06 -7.46 -6.09
C PHE A 22 6.01 -6.16 -6.91
N TRP A 23 5.00 -5.33 -6.71
CA TRP A 23 4.82 -4.06 -7.41
C TRP A 23 5.93 -3.06 -7.10
N ILE A 24 6.29 -2.92 -5.82
CA ILE A 24 7.41 -2.07 -5.39
C ILE A 24 8.73 -2.60 -5.94
N GLY A 25 8.96 -3.92 -5.86
CA GLY A 25 10.16 -4.54 -6.44
C GLY A 25 10.25 -4.29 -7.95
N PHE A 26 9.15 -4.46 -8.66
CA PHE A 26 9.07 -4.16 -10.09
C PHE A 26 9.37 -2.68 -10.38
N TYR A 27 8.82 -1.76 -9.59
CA TYR A 27 9.08 -0.33 -9.69
C TYR A 27 10.56 0.02 -9.43
N VAL A 28 11.19 -0.57 -8.42
CA VAL A 28 12.60 -0.25 -8.11
C VAL A 28 13.53 -0.81 -9.18
N ILE A 29 13.26 -2.02 -9.70
CA ILE A 29 14.15 -2.72 -10.61
C ILE A 29 13.98 -2.25 -12.05
N PHE A 30 12.76 -2.18 -12.58
CA PHE A 30 12.53 -2.01 -14.02
C PHE A 30 12.27 -0.56 -14.44
N MET A 31 11.67 0.23 -13.57
CA MET A 31 11.25 1.60 -13.90
C MET A 31 12.41 2.57 -14.21
N PRO A 32 13.62 2.46 -13.62
CA PRO A 32 14.80 3.22 -14.06
C PRO A 32 15.16 2.99 -15.54
N TYR A 33 14.90 1.79 -16.06
CA TYR A 33 15.25 1.40 -17.44
C TYR A 33 14.12 1.70 -18.43
N LEU A 34 12.87 1.57 -18.01
CA LEU A 34 11.70 1.76 -18.87
C LEU A 34 11.34 3.23 -19.11
N LEU A 35 11.55 4.11 -18.12
CA LEU A 35 11.15 5.51 -18.18
C LEU A 35 12.22 6.44 -17.58
N PRO A 36 13.34 6.67 -18.31
CA PRO A 36 14.45 7.49 -17.84
C PRO A 36 14.07 8.97 -17.63
N LYS A 37 13.04 9.47 -18.32
CA LYS A 37 12.40 10.77 -18.02
C LYS A 37 11.05 10.50 -17.34
N ARG A 38 11.06 10.45 -16.00
CA ARG A 38 9.84 10.21 -15.21
C ARG A 38 8.94 11.44 -15.25
N SER A 39 7.72 11.27 -15.73
CA SER A 39 6.65 12.22 -15.44
C SER A 39 6.31 12.10 -13.95
N PRO A 40 6.32 13.20 -13.18
CA PRO A 40 5.98 13.17 -11.76
C PRO A 40 4.57 12.63 -11.51
N VAL A 41 3.66 12.80 -12.48
CA VAL A 41 2.30 12.25 -12.42
C VAL A 41 2.30 10.72 -12.50
N LEU A 42 3.10 10.14 -13.41
CA LEU A 42 3.21 8.68 -13.53
C LEU A 42 3.86 8.10 -12.26
N GLU A 43 4.91 8.74 -11.75
CA GLU A 43 5.55 8.35 -10.50
C GLU A 43 4.56 8.37 -9.33
N MET A 44 3.72 9.40 -9.23
CA MET A 44 2.66 9.49 -8.23
C MET A 44 1.63 8.36 -8.35
N ILE A 45 1.22 8.00 -9.57
CA ILE A 45 0.27 6.90 -9.78
C ILE A 45 0.87 5.56 -9.32
N TRP A 46 2.11 5.27 -9.76
CA TRP A 46 2.76 3.99 -9.51
C TRP A 46 3.18 3.80 -8.06
N VAL A 47 3.71 4.85 -7.42
CA VAL A 47 4.31 4.79 -6.07
C VAL A 47 3.31 5.13 -4.98
N PHE A 48 2.33 5.99 -5.26
CA PHE A 48 1.38 6.45 -4.25
C PHE A 48 -0.03 5.93 -4.50
N VAL A 49 -0.68 6.27 -5.62
CA VAL A 49 -2.12 6.01 -5.82
C VAL A 49 -2.45 4.51 -5.74
N ILE A 50 -1.70 3.67 -6.43
CA ILE A 50 -1.95 2.22 -6.45
C ILE A 50 -1.72 1.60 -5.06
N PRO A 51 -0.55 1.78 -4.40
CA PRO A 51 -0.33 1.26 -3.06
C PRO A 51 -1.32 1.82 -2.02
N PHE A 52 -1.61 3.12 -2.07
CA PHE A 52 -2.54 3.78 -1.14
C PHE A 52 -3.95 3.20 -1.23
N SER A 53 -4.44 2.99 -2.44
CA SER A 53 -5.77 2.41 -2.69
C SER A 53 -5.87 0.99 -2.11
N LEU A 54 -4.84 0.17 -2.28
CA LEU A 54 -4.80 -1.21 -1.76
C LEU A 54 -4.75 -1.26 -0.23
N ILE A 55 -3.93 -0.42 0.41
CA ILE A 55 -3.87 -0.35 1.87
C ILE A 55 -5.19 0.15 2.44
N THR A 56 -5.76 1.21 1.86
CA THR A 56 -7.05 1.75 2.30
C THR A 56 -8.17 0.72 2.14
N TYR A 57 -8.17 -0.03 1.04
CA TYR A 57 -9.09 -1.14 0.83
C TYR A 57 -8.98 -2.21 1.94
N LEU A 58 -7.76 -2.60 2.33
CA LEU A 58 -7.57 -3.55 3.43
C LEU A 58 -8.05 -3.02 4.78
N ILE A 59 -7.86 -1.73 5.06
CA ILE A 59 -8.37 -1.11 6.29
C ILE A 59 -9.90 -1.13 6.30
N TYR A 60 -10.54 -0.76 5.20
CA TYR A 60 -12.00 -0.87 5.06
C TYR A 60 -12.48 -2.31 5.28
N GLU A 61 -11.78 -3.28 4.68
CA GLU A 61 -12.13 -4.68 4.79
C GLU A 61 -11.95 -5.22 6.22
N TYR A 62 -10.93 -4.76 6.93
CA TYR A 62 -10.69 -5.08 8.34
C TYR A 62 -11.92 -4.72 9.21
N PHE A 63 -12.43 -3.50 9.06
CA PHE A 63 -13.61 -3.03 9.80
C PHE A 63 -14.88 -3.75 9.34
N ARG A 64 -15.07 -3.92 8.02
CA ARG A 64 -16.23 -4.61 7.44
C ARG A 64 -16.34 -6.06 7.94
N LEU A 65 -15.23 -6.79 7.99
CA LEU A 65 -15.20 -8.20 8.39
C LEU A 65 -15.10 -8.40 9.91
N LYS A 66 -14.99 -7.31 10.69
CA LYS A 66 -14.77 -7.34 12.14
C LYS A 66 -13.60 -8.25 12.51
N ALA A 67 -12.48 -8.11 11.78
CA ALA A 67 -11.29 -8.91 12.00
C ALA A 67 -10.70 -8.62 13.39
N ALA A 68 -10.29 -9.66 14.13
CA ALA A 68 -9.81 -9.52 15.50
C ALA A 68 -8.31 -9.16 15.61
N LYS A 69 -7.60 -9.04 14.47
CA LYS A 69 -6.13 -8.91 14.45
C LYS A 69 -5.68 -7.44 14.48
N VAL A 70 -5.68 -6.86 15.67
CA VAL A 70 -5.26 -5.46 15.90
C VAL A 70 -3.88 -5.17 15.29
N GLY A 71 -2.93 -6.12 15.38
CA GLY A 71 -1.59 -5.96 14.80
C GLY A 71 -1.59 -5.70 13.29
N SER A 72 -2.49 -6.32 12.52
CA SER A 72 -2.59 -6.04 11.08
C SER A 72 -3.14 -4.64 10.81
N LEU A 73 -4.07 -4.15 11.63
CA LEU A 73 -4.59 -2.79 11.49
C LEU A 73 -3.50 -1.76 11.78
N VAL A 74 -2.76 -1.93 12.88
CA VAL A 74 -1.64 -1.03 13.24
C VAL A 74 -0.61 -0.99 12.11
N PHE A 75 -0.22 -2.15 11.58
CA PHE A 75 0.71 -2.22 10.46
C PHE A 75 0.19 -1.50 9.20
N LEU A 76 -1.10 -1.68 8.85
CA LEU A 76 -1.70 -0.97 7.71
C LEU A 76 -1.73 0.54 7.91
N ILE A 77 -2.02 1.03 9.11
CA ILE A 77 -2.01 2.46 9.43
C ILE A 77 -0.59 3.02 9.31
N VAL A 78 0.42 2.31 9.82
CA VAL A 78 1.82 2.71 9.69
C VAL A 78 2.23 2.78 8.22
N LEU A 79 1.89 1.76 7.42
CA LEU A 79 2.14 1.77 5.96
C LEU A 79 1.47 2.94 5.26
N LEU A 80 0.23 3.28 5.65
CA LEU A 80 -0.51 4.40 5.08
C LEU A 80 0.17 5.73 5.44
N GLY A 81 0.65 5.90 6.67
CA GLY A 81 1.46 7.05 7.09
C GLY A 81 2.76 7.17 6.30
N MET A 82 3.48 6.07 6.11
CA MET A 82 4.70 6.06 5.28
C MET A 82 4.41 6.44 3.83
N LEU A 83 3.30 5.98 3.24
CA LEU A 83 2.88 6.37 1.89
C LEU A 83 2.59 7.87 1.78
N VAL A 84 1.98 8.48 2.80
CA VAL A 84 1.76 9.92 2.84
C VAL A 84 3.09 10.68 2.86
N LEU A 85 4.07 10.23 3.65
CA LEU A 85 5.41 10.83 3.66
C LEU A 85 6.07 10.77 2.28
N VAL A 86 6.01 9.61 1.61
CA VAL A 86 6.52 9.45 0.24
C VAL A 86 5.81 10.39 -0.74
N CYS A 87 4.50 10.57 -0.62
CA CYS A 87 3.74 11.52 -1.43
C CYS A 87 4.23 12.96 -1.24
N LEU A 88 4.41 13.38 0.01
CA LEU A 88 4.91 14.73 0.34
C LEU A 88 6.34 14.95 -0.19
N GLN A 89 7.18 13.92 -0.21
CA GLN A 89 8.52 13.97 -0.83
C GLN A 89 8.43 14.15 -2.35
N ILE A 90 7.58 13.38 -3.03
CA ILE A 90 7.38 13.48 -4.50
C ILE A 90 6.89 14.89 -4.87
N LEU A 91 5.98 15.45 -4.07
CA LEU A 91 5.46 16.81 -4.24
C LEU A 91 6.47 17.91 -3.83
N ARG A 92 7.66 17.54 -3.33
CA ARG A 92 8.70 18.45 -2.82
C ARG A 92 8.22 19.37 -1.68
N VAL A 93 7.21 18.96 -0.94
CA VAL A 93 6.70 19.68 0.24
C VAL A 93 7.65 19.51 1.43
N ILE A 94 8.27 18.32 1.54
CA ILE A 94 9.26 17.99 2.56
C ILE A 94 10.49 17.36 1.92
N SER A 95 11.65 17.63 2.50
CA SER A 95 12.92 16.93 2.25
C SER A 95 13.26 16.18 3.52
N LEU A 96 13.44 14.87 3.43
CA LEU A 96 13.81 13.99 4.54
C LEU A 96 15.30 13.64 4.44
#